data_AF-X0YTZ5-F1
#
_entry.id   AF-X0YTZ5-F1
#
_cell.length_a   1.000
_cell.length_b   1.000
_cell.length_c   1.000
_cell.angle_alpha   90.00
_cell.angle_beta   90.00
_cell.angle_gamma   90.00
#
_symmetry.space_group_name_H-M   'P 1'
#
loop_
_entity.id
_entity.type
_entity.pdbx_description
1 polymer ?
#
loop_
_entity_poly.entity_id
_entity_poly.type
_entity_poly.pdbx_seq_one_letter_code
_entity_poly.pdbx_strand_id
1 'polypeptide(L)'
;VTAWELMREGIDTTLITDNMAASLMAKGKIDKVIVGADRIARNGDTANKIGTYNAAVLSHYHKIPFYVAAPLSTIDTCIKSGRSIPIEERSPEEVRKIGGVYIAPKNVRVYNPAFDVTPAVFITAIITEKGILRKPFGRSIAAVIARADASSSLRARRRRAKQSQ
;
A
#
# COMPACT_ATOMS: atom_id res chain seq x y z
N VAL A 1 15.53 3.88 4.31
CA VAL A 1 14.16 4.41 4.54
C VAL A 1 14.02 5.69 3.74
N THR A 2 12.85 5.87 3.12
CA THR A 2 12.55 6.73 1.97
C THR A 2 13.38 8.00 1.83
N ALA A 3 13.38 8.90 2.81
CA ALA A 3 14.11 10.17 2.71
C ALA A 3 15.62 9.98 2.43
N TRP A 4 16.26 9.02 3.11
CA TRP A 4 17.68 8.73 2.90
C TRP A 4 17.95 8.17 1.49
N GLU A 5 17.08 7.29 0.98
CA GLU A 5 17.25 6.67 -0.35
C GLU A 5 17.04 7.73 -1.45
N LEU A 6 15.99 8.54 -1.34
CA LEU A 6 15.69 9.59 -2.32
C LEU A 6 16.78 10.68 -2.35
N MET A 7 17.29 11.10 -1.19
CA MET A 7 18.40 12.06 -1.13
C MET A 7 19.67 11.51 -1.77
N ARG A 8 19.96 10.21 -1.60
CA ARG A 8 21.12 9.56 -2.23
C ARG A 8 20.99 9.48 -3.75
N GLU A 9 19.77 9.34 -4.27
CA GLU A 9 19.46 9.33 -5.71
C GLU A 9 19.29 10.75 -6.29
N GLY A 10 19.47 11.81 -5.50
CA GLY A 10 19.34 13.20 -5.96
C GLY A 10 17.90 13.62 -6.29
N ILE A 11 16.90 12.93 -5.74
CA ILE A 11 15.49 13.25 -5.94
C ILE A 11 15.08 14.35 -4.95
N ASP A 12 14.52 15.45 -5.47
CA ASP A 12 13.99 16.54 -4.65
C ASP A 12 12.92 16.03 -3.68
N THR A 13 13.22 16.12 -2.38
CA THR A 13 12.46 15.47 -1.33
C THR A 13 12.35 16.39 -0.12
N THR A 14 11.12 16.57 0.37
CA THR A 14 10.84 17.27 1.63
C THR A 14 10.28 16.28 2.65
N LEU A 15 10.92 16.19 3.82
CA LEU A 15 10.41 15.41 4.95
C LEU A 15 9.36 16.21 5.73
N ILE A 16 8.25 15.57 6.06
CA ILE A 16 7.16 16.13 6.88
C ILE A 16 6.80 15.17 8.00
N THR A 17 6.15 15.67 9.05
CA THR A 17 5.45 14.80 10.02
C THR A 17 4.05 14.47 9.50
N ASP A 18 3.49 13.33 9.94
CA ASP A 18 2.23 12.80 9.41
C ASP A 18 1.06 13.80 9.51
N ASN A 19 1.01 14.57 10.61
CA ASN A 19 -0.03 15.57 10.86
C ASN A 19 0.02 16.81 9.94
N MET A 20 1.08 16.98 9.13
CA MET A 20 1.19 18.10 8.18
C MET A 20 0.51 17.80 6.84
N ALA A 21 0.20 16.54 6.53
CA ALA A 21 -0.33 16.12 5.23
C ALA A 21 -1.58 16.92 4.82
N ALA A 22 -2.58 17.01 5.70
CA ALA A 22 -3.81 17.75 5.45
C ALA A 22 -3.56 19.25 5.15
N SER A 23 -2.62 19.88 5.86
CA SER A 23 -2.26 21.30 5.67
C SER A 23 -1.67 21.55 4.28
N LEU A 24 -0.82 20.63 3.79
CA LEU A 24 -0.23 20.73 2.46
C LEU A 24 -1.25 20.43 1.35
N MET A 25 -2.12 19.44 1.55
CA MET A 25 -3.21 19.15 0.62
C MET A 25 -4.18 20.33 0.51
N ALA A 26 -4.56 20.95 1.63
CA ALA A 26 -5.42 22.14 1.65
C ALA A 26 -4.80 23.35 0.93
N LYS A 27 -3.48 23.48 0.94
CA LYS A 27 -2.73 24.53 0.23
C LYS A 27 -2.51 24.21 -1.26
N GLY A 28 -3.02 23.09 -1.76
CA GLY A 28 -2.81 22.66 -3.15
C GLY A 28 -1.36 22.31 -3.47
N LYS A 29 -0.55 21.96 -2.46
CA LYS A 29 0.87 21.61 -2.65
C LYS A 29 1.10 20.14 -3.03
N ILE A 30 0.02 19.34 -3.08
CA ILE A 30 0.08 17.90 -3.35
C ILE A 30 -0.83 17.58 -4.53
N ASP A 31 -0.24 17.11 -5.63
CA ASP A 31 -1.01 16.75 -6.83
C ASP A 31 -1.53 15.32 -6.82
N LYS A 32 -0.78 14.40 -6.21
CA LYS A 32 -1.03 12.95 -6.20
C LYS A 32 -0.44 12.34 -4.94
N VAL A 33 -1.05 11.24 -4.49
CA VAL A 33 -0.50 10.40 -3.43
C VAL A 33 -0.24 9.01 -3.99
N ILE A 34 0.94 8.47 -3.71
CA ILE A 34 1.33 7.10 -4.05
C ILE A 34 1.88 6.40 -2.81
N VAL A 35 1.37 5.20 -2.54
CA VAL A 35 1.80 4.36 -1.43
C VAL A 35 2.09 2.94 -1.89
N GLY A 36 2.84 2.19 -1.08
CA GLY A 36 2.97 0.74 -1.24
C GLY A 36 1.72 -0.01 -0.76
N ALA A 37 1.86 -1.34 -0.66
CA ALA A 37 0.91 -2.20 0.03
C ALA A 37 1.61 -3.41 0.63
N ASP A 38 1.12 -3.86 1.77
CA ASP A 38 1.51 -5.12 2.41
C ASP A 38 0.60 -6.27 1.97
N ARG A 39 -0.70 -5.98 1.78
CA ARG A 39 -1.67 -6.95 1.27
C ARG A 39 -2.85 -6.27 0.59
N ILE A 40 -3.27 -6.78 -0.56
CA ILE A 40 -4.44 -6.28 -1.29
C ILE A 40 -5.48 -7.40 -1.39
N ALA A 41 -6.69 -7.17 -0.89
CA ALA A 41 -7.80 -8.10 -1.00
C ALA A 41 -8.38 -8.13 -2.42
N ARG A 42 -9.14 -9.17 -2.76
CA ARG A 42 -9.76 -9.35 -4.09
C ARG A 42 -10.68 -8.21 -4.50
N ASN A 43 -11.29 -7.48 -3.57
CA ASN A 43 -12.14 -6.31 -3.87
C ASN A 43 -11.34 -5.01 -4.05
N GLY A 44 -10.01 -5.03 -3.88
CA GLY A 44 -9.12 -3.88 -3.95
C GLY A 44 -8.86 -3.18 -2.61
N ASP A 45 -9.50 -3.59 -1.51
CA ASP A 45 -9.16 -3.07 -0.19
C ASP A 45 -7.69 -3.38 0.11
N THR A 46 -6.96 -2.38 0.56
CA THR A 46 -5.51 -2.46 0.67
C THR A 46 -5.08 -2.24 2.10
N ALA A 47 -4.37 -3.21 2.68
CA ALA A 47 -3.64 -3.03 3.93
C ALA A 47 -2.23 -2.51 3.64
N ASN A 48 -1.84 -1.47 4.36
CA ASN A 48 -0.51 -0.86 4.31
C ASN A 48 -0.18 -0.22 5.66
N LYS A 49 1.04 0.29 5.83
CA LYS A 49 1.52 0.95 7.05
C LYS A 49 0.47 1.92 7.64
N ILE A 50 0.30 1.89 8.96
CA ILE A 50 -0.63 2.76 9.69
C ILE A 50 -0.46 4.23 9.26
N GLY A 51 -1.57 4.93 9.01
CA GLY A 51 -1.60 6.26 8.43
C GLY A 51 -2.00 6.29 6.95
N THR A 52 -1.93 5.15 6.25
CA THR A 52 -2.33 5.06 4.83
C THR A 52 -3.81 5.38 4.63
N TYR A 53 -4.68 4.83 5.48
CA TYR A 53 -6.11 5.13 5.44
C TYR A 53 -6.38 6.62 5.68
N ASN A 54 -5.65 7.25 6.62
CA ASN A 54 -5.76 8.69 6.85
C ASN A 54 -5.39 9.49 5.58
N ALA A 55 -4.26 9.18 4.96
CA ALA A 55 -3.86 9.83 3.70
C ALA A 55 -4.89 9.62 2.58
N ALA A 56 -5.51 8.44 2.49
CA ALA A 56 -6.55 8.14 1.50
C ALA A 56 -7.84 8.96 1.71
N VAL A 57 -8.29 9.08 2.97
CA VAL A 57 -9.45 9.91 3.33
C VAL A 57 -9.19 11.39 3.04
N LEU A 58 -8.02 11.90 3.43
CA LEU A 58 -7.63 13.28 3.16
C LEU A 58 -7.53 13.55 1.65
N SER A 59 -6.91 12.62 0.90
CA SER A 59 -6.81 12.73 -0.56
C SER A 59 -8.19 12.78 -1.20
N HIS A 60 -9.12 11.94 -0.75
CA HIS A 60 -10.49 11.95 -1.24
C HIS A 60 -11.21 13.28 -0.96
N TYR A 61 -11.10 13.80 0.27
CA TYR A 61 -11.69 15.09 0.65
C TYR A 61 -11.16 16.25 -0.20
N HIS A 62 -9.84 16.29 -0.43
CA HIS A 62 -9.18 17.31 -1.24
C HIS A 62 -9.19 17.03 -2.75
N LYS A 63 -9.88 15.97 -3.19
CA LYS A 63 -9.96 15.55 -4.61
C LYS A 63 -8.60 15.26 -5.27
N ILE A 64 -7.66 14.76 -4.47
CA ILE A 64 -6.31 14.36 -4.90
C ILE A 64 -6.35 12.87 -5.28
N PRO A 65 -5.86 12.48 -6.48
CA PRO A 65 -5.74 11.07 -6.85
C PRO A 65 -4.81 10.29 -5.92
N PHE A 66 -5.34 9.19 -5.38
CA PHE A 66 -4.64 8.27 -4.48
C PHE A 66 -4.34 6.94 -5.18
N TYR A 67 -3.07 6.58 -5.30
CA TYR A 67 -2.59 5.38 -5.99
C TYR A 67 -1.92 4.42 -5.03
N VAL A 68 -2.16 3.12 -5.27
CA VAL A 68 -1.41 2.04 -4.62
C VAL A 68 -0.49 1.43 -5.67
N ALA A 69 0.81 1.30 -5.38
CA ALA A 69 1.76 0.62 -6.23
C ALA A 69 2.26 -0.64 -5.52
N ALA A 70 1.95 -1.81 -6.08
CA ALA A 70 2.31 -3.08 -5.49
C ALA A 70 2.43 -4.17 -6.57
N PRO A 71 3.34 -5.14 -6.40
CA PRO A 71 3.44 -6.26 -7.32
C PRO A 71 2.20 -7.16 -7.24
N LEU A 72 1.94 -7.93 -8.30
CA LEU A 72 0.80 -8.85 -8.33
C LEU A 72 0.84 -9.88 -7.18
N SER A 73 2.03 -10.23 -6.69
CA SER A 73 2.23 -11.14 -5.55
C SER A 73 1.68 -10.61 -4.22
N THR A 74 1.45 -9.30 -4.09
CA THR A 74 0.86 -8.67 -2.90
C THR A 74 -0.67 -8.83 -2.88
N ILE A 75 -1.29 -9.20 -4.00
CA ILE A 75 -2.73 -9.41 -4.09
C ILE A 75 -3.09 -10.81 -3.59
N ASP A 76 -3.85 -10.86 -2.50
CA ASP A 76 -4.37 -12.08 -1.91
C ASP A 76 -5.80 -12.35 -2.43
N THR A 77 -5.91 -13.28 -3.37
CA THR A 77 -7.18 -13.64 -4.02
C THR A 77 -8.12 -14.45 -3.14
N CYS A 78 -7.61 -15.02 -2.05
CA CYS A 78 -8.39 -15.82 -1.11
C CYS A 78 -9.19 -14.91 -0.16
N ILE A 79 -8.68 -13.70 0.11
CA ILE A 79 -9.35 -12.71 0.95
C ILE A 79 -10.36 -11.90 0.12
N LYS A 80 -11.64 -11.98 0.52
CA LYS A 80 -12.73 -11.30 -0.20
C LYS A 80 -12.72 -9.78 -0.02
N SER A 81 -12.35 -9.30 1.17
CA SER A 81 -12.37 -7.87 1.53
C SER A 81 -11.38 -7.56 2.64
N GLY A 82 -11.07 -6.28 2.82
CA GLY A 82 -10.12 -5.80 3.83
C GLY A 82 -10.49 -6.14 5.28
N ARG A 83 -11.77 -6.42 5.56
CA ARG A 83 -12.25 -6.85 6.89
C ARG A 83 -11.64 -8.16 7.38
N SER A 84 -11.13 -8.99 6.47
CA SER A 84 -10.52 -10.28 6.81
C SER A 84 -8.99 -10.22 6.81
N ILE A 85 -8.39 -9.04 6.66
CA ILE A 85 -6.94 -8.87 6.77
C ILE A 85 -6.60 -8.72 8.27
N PRO A 86 -5.80 -9.63 8.86
CA PRO A 86 -5.35 -9.49 10.24
C PRO A 86 -4.40 -8.30 10.36
N ILE A 87 -4.56 -7.51 11.42
CA ILE A 87 -3.71 -6.35 11.70
C ILE A 87 -2.76 -6.70 12.84
N GLU A 88 -1.46 -6.58 12.58
CA GLU A 88 -0.41 -6.74 13.59
C GLU A 88 -0.49 -5.59 14.60
N GLU A 89 -0.57 -5.92 15.88
CA GLU A 89 -0.32 -4.97 16.97
C GLU A 89 1.10 -5.17 17.49
N ARG A 90 1.86 -4.08 17.53
CA ARG A 90 3.28 -4.09 17.92
C ARG A 90 3.47 -3.62 19.34
N SER A 91 4.70 -3.78 19.83
CA SER A 91 5.07 -3.38 21.19
C SER A 91 4.68 -1.91 21.46
N PRO A 92 4.04 -1.62 22.61
CA PRO A 92 3.81 -0.26 23.10
C PRO A 92 5.07 0.61 23.16
N GLU A 93 6.24 -0.03 23.30
CA GLU A 93 7.52 0.67 23.44
C GLU A 93 7.92 1.44 22.17
N GLU A 94 7.44 1.06 20.99
CA GLU A 94 7.70 1.78 19.73
C GLU A 94 7.05 3.18 19.72
N VAL A 95 5.99 3.39 20.51
CA VAL A 95 5.32 4.68 20.67
C VAL A 95 5.85 5.43 21.90
N ARG A 96 6.20 4.71 22.98
CA ARG A 96 6.73 5.32 24.20
C ARG A 96 8.16 5.81 24.06
N LYS A 97 8.95 5.21 23.15
CA LYS A 97 10.38 5.49 22.99
C LYS A 97 10.76 5.77 21.54
N ILE A 98 11.74 6.66 21.38
CA ILE A 98 12.48 6.84 20.13
C ILE A 98 13.97 6.75 20.45
N GLY A 99 14.72 5.90 19.73
CA GLY A 99 16.16 5.73 19.97
C GLY A 99 16.51 5.28 21.39
N GLY A 100 15.62 4.54 22.06
CA GLY A 100 15.78 4.10 23.45
C GLY A 100 15.37 5.14 24.51
N VAL A 101 15.05 6.37 24.12
CA VAL A 101 14.67 7.47 25.03
C VAL A 101 13.15 7.57 25.12
N TYR A 102 12.61 7.64 26.34
CA TYR A 102 11.17 7.83 26.55
C TYR A 102 10.73 9.23 26.14
N ILE A 103 9.68 9.29 25.33
CA ILE A 103 9.00 10.53 24.90
C ILE A 103 7.57 10.65 25.45
N ALA A 104 7.13 9.63 26.20
CA ALA A 104 5.84 9.56 26.86
C ALA A 104 5.98 8.97 28.28
N PRO A 105 4.98 9.14 29.18
CA PRO A 105 5.01 8.51 30.49
C PRO A 105 5.16 6.98 30.39
N LYS A 106 6.09 6.41 31.17
CA LYS A 106 6.53 4.99 31.04
C LYS A 106 5.39 3.97 31.02
N ASN A 107 4.34 4.22 31.79
CA ASN A 107 3.24 3.27 32.00
C ASN A 107 1.94 3.66 31.27
N VAL A 108 1.96 4.68 30.40
CA VAL A 108 0.75 5.07 29.65
C VAL A 108 0.33 3.91 28.74
N ARG A 109 -0.96 3.57 28.71
CA ARG A 109 -1.47 2.55 27.78
C ARG A 109 -1.32 3.06 26.35
N VAL A 110 -0.95 2.15 25.43
CA VAL A 110 -0.73 2.46 24.01
C VAL A 110 -1.54 1.49 23.18
N TYR A 111 -2.14 2.00 22.12
CA TYR A 111 -2.67 1.23 21.02
C TYR A 111 -1.73 1.42 19.81
N ASN A 112 -1.12 0.34 19.31
CA ASN A 112 -0.06 0.40 18.30
C ASN A 112 -0.29 -0.60 17.15
N PRO A 113 -1.32 -0.41 16.31
CA PRO A 113 -1.48 -1.18 15.08
C PRO A 113 -0.39 -0.79 14.08
N ALA A 114 0.29 -1.77 13.50
CA ALA A 114 1.35 -1.55 12.52
C ALA A 114 0.83 -1.20 11.12
N PHE A 115 -0.46 -1.46 10.87
CA PHE A 115 -1.11 -1.33 9.57
C PHE A 115 -2.54 -0.82 9.75
N ASP A 116 -3.08 -0.21 8.71
CA ASP A 116 -4.51 0.03 8.56
C ASP A 116 -5.01 -0.50 7.21
N VAL A 117 -6.33 -0.52 7.03
CA VAL A 117 -6.97 -0.95 5.78
C VAL A 117 -7.61 0.25 5.11
N THR A 118 -7.19 0.52 3.87
CA THR A 118 -7.80 1.53 3.00
C THR A 118 -8.87 0.87 2.12
N PRO A 119 -10.15 1.25 2.27
CA PRO A 119 -11.20 0.79 1.39
C PRO A 119 -10.98 1.17 -0.07
N ALA A 120 -11.32 0.25 -0.98
CA ALA A 120 -11.18 0.43 -2.43
C ALA A 120 -11.85 1.71 -2.99
N VAL A 121 -12.87 2.24 -2.30
CA VAL A 121 -13.56 3.47 -2.72
C VAL A 121 -12.63 4.69 -2.72
N PHE A 122 -11.63 4.74 -1.85
CA PHE A 122 -10.65 5.84 -1.79
C PHE A 122 -9.50 5.69 -2.79
N ILE A 123 -9.32 4.51 -3.38
CA ILE A 123 -8.21 4.23 -4.29
C ILE A 123 -8.60 4.59 -5.73
N THR A 124 -7.75 5.37 -6.39
CA THR A 124 -7.91 5.78 -7.79
C THR A 124 -7.54 4.65 -8.75
N ALA A 125 -6.36 4.04 -8.55
CA ALA A 125 -5.92 2.86 -9.30
C ALA A 125 -4.85 2.09 -8.51
N ILE A 126 -4.67 0.81 -8.85
CA ILE A 126 -3.61 -0.05 -8.33
C ILE A 126 -2.62 -0.31 -9.47
N ILE A 127 -1.36 0.07 -9.28
CA ILE A 127 -0.27 -0.03 -10.26
C ILE A 127 0.50 -1.30 -9.97
N THR A 128 0.62 -2.18 -10.97
CA THR A 128 1.34 -3.46 -10.88
C THR A 128 2.34 -3.57 -12.04
N GLU A 129 3.25 -4.54 -11.99
CA GLU A 129 4.14 -4.89 -13.10
C GLU A 129 3.40 -5.47 -14.33
N LYS A 130 2.09 -5.73 -14.20
CA LYS A 130 1.19 -6.20 -15.27
C LYS A 130 0.25 -5.11 -15.79
N GLY A 131 0.44 -3.87 -15.35
CA GLY A 131 -0.35 -2.72 -15.75
C GLY A 131 -1.18 -2.11 -14.62
N ILE A 132 -2.06 -1.19 -15.00
CA ILE A 132 -2.85 -0.38 -14.07
C ILE A 132 -4.26 -0.96 -13.94
N LEU A 133 -4.61 -1.38 -12.73
CA LEU A 133 -5.93 -1.89 -12.38
C LEU A 133 -6.83 -0.73 -11.95
N ARG A 134 -8.06 -0.70 -12.46
CA ARG A 134 -9.05 0.35 -12.18
C ARG A 134 -10.36 -0.26 -11.69
N LYS A 135 -11.20 0.56 -11.05
CA LYS A 135 -12.54 0.16 -10.61
C LYS A 135 -13.40 -0.34 -11.79
N PRO A 136 -14.25 -1.37 -11.57
CA PRO A 136 -14.40 -2.15 -10.33
C PRO A 136 -13.24 -3.14 -10.17
N PHE A 137 -12.51 -3.04 -9.05
CA PHE A 137 -11.23 -3.74 -8.86
C PHE A 137 -11.36 -5.26 -8.90
N GLY A 138 -12.47 -5.83 -8.40
CA GLY A 138 -12.69 -7.27 -8.48
C GLY A 138 -12.61 -7.82 -9.90
N ARG A 139 -13.07 -7.07 -10.91
CA ARG A 139 -12.98 -7.47 -12.33
C ARG A 139 -11.56 -7.31 -12.87
N SER A 140 -10.92 -6.16 -12.64
CA SER A 140 -9.58 -5.90 -13.16
C SER A 140 -8.53 -6.83 -12.54
N ILE A 141 -8.64 -7.10 -11.24
CA ILE A 141 -7.78 -8.04 -10.51
C ILE A 141 -7.95 -9.44 -11.07
N ALA A 142 -9.18 -9.95 -11.17
CA ALA A 142 -9.43 -11.29 -11.73
C ALA A 142 -8.89 -11.42 -13.17
N ALA A 143 -9.08 -10.41 -14.01
CA ALA A 143 -8.61 -10.41 -15.38
C ALA A 143 -7.07 -10.47 -15.47
N VAL A 144 -6.34 -9.74 -14.62
CA VAL A 144 -4.87 -9.74 -14.67
C VAL A 144 -4.27 -11.03 -14.13
N ILE A 145 -4.89 -11.65 -13.11
CA ILE A 145 -4.47 -12.95 -12.57
C ILE A 145 -4.65 -14.05 -13.62
N ALA A 146 -5.83 -14.11 -14.25
CA ALA A 146 -6.09 -15.10 -15.31
C ALA A 146 -5.10 -14.99 -16.47
N ARG A 147 -4.71 -13.76 -16.85
CA ARG A 147 -3.68 -13.53 -17.88
C ARG A 147 -2.28 -13.97 -17.42
N ALA A 148 -1.94 -13.75 -16.15
CA ALA A 148 -0.65 -14.17 -15.58
C ALA A 148 -0.52 -15.69 -15.57
N ASP A 149 -1.57 -16.41 -15.16
CA ASP A 149 -1.62 -17.88 -15.12
C ASP A 149 -1.57 -18.51 -16.52
N ALA A 150 -2.24 -17.90 -17.51
CA ALA A 150 -2.14 -18.32 -18.90
C ALA A 150 -0.71 -18.17 -19.43
N SER A 151 -0.03 -17.06 -19.10
CA SER A 151 1.35 -16.84 -19.56
C SER A 151 2.35 -17.78 -18.88
N SER A 152 2.16 -18.16 -17.62
CA SER A 152 3.05 -19.07 -16.89
C SER A 152 2.93 -20.50 -17.44
N SER A 153 1.71 -20.97 -17.68
CA SER A 153 1.44 -22.29 -18.27
C SER A 153 1.99 -22.43 -19.69
N LEU A 154 1.87 -21.40 -20.55
CA LEU A 154 2.49 -21.34 -21.88
C LEU A 154 4.02 -21.44 -21.84
N ARG A 155 4.67 -20.73 -20.90
CA ARG A 155 6.13 -20.80 -20.71
C ARG A 155 6.58 -22.17 -20.20
N ALA A 156 5.84 -22.78 -19.29
CA ALA A 156 6.13 -24.13 -18.78
C ALA A 156 6.05 -25.18 -19.89
N ARG A 157 5.02 -25.10 -20.76
CA ARG A 157 4.88 -25.99 -21.93
C ARG A 157 6.05 -25.85 -22.91
N ARG A 158 6.47 -24.62 -23.22
CA ARG A 158 7.62 -24.35 -24.13
C ARG A 158 8.95 -24.84 -23.56
N ARG A 159 9.17 -24.77 -22.25
CA ARG A 159 10.38 -25.30 -21.60
C ARG A 159 10.45 -26.83 -21.67
N ARG A 160 9.33 -27.52 -21.41
CA ARG A 160 9.26 -28.99 -21.56
C ARG A 160 9.54 -29.44 -22.99
N ALA A 161 8.98 -28.75 -23.99
CA ALA A 161 9.23 -29.06 -25.39
C ALA A 161 10.70 -28.89 -25.82
N LYS A 162 11.47 -28.00 -25.18
CA LYS A 162 12.90 -27.80 -25.46
C LYS A 162 13.85 -28.76 -24.73
N GLN A 163 13.37 -29.47 -23.71
CA GLN A 163 14.17 -30.46 -22.96
C GLN A 163 13.98 -31.89 -23.49
N SER A 164 13.06 -32.09 -24.43
CA SER A 164 12.80 -33.36 -25.12
C SER A 164 13.41 -33.41 -26.52
N GLN A 165 14.30 -32.47 -26.84
CA GLN A 165 15.18 -32.43 -28.01
C GLN A 165 16.62 -32.46 -27.53
#